data_AF-A0A8S3KD16-F1
#
_entry.id   AF-A0A8S3KD16-F1
#
_cell.length_a   1.000
_cell.length_b   1.000
_cell.length_c   1.000
_cell.angle_alpha   90.00
_cell.angle_beta   90.00
_cell.angle_gamma   90.00
#
_symmetry.space_group_name_H-M   'P 1'
#
loop_
_entity.id
_entity.type
_entity.pdbx_description
1 polymer ?
#
loop_
_entity_poly.entity_id
_entity_poly.type
_entity_poly.pdbx_seq_one_letter_code
_entity_poly.pdbx_strand_id
1 'polypeptide(L)'
;MNTLSQPLDIKVEKVTSSEVTKIIKKLKNKISSGYDQISNYIIKLLRPAFIDCLVKCFNVWLSEGRYPDFWKLAKIITLNKLSAGVPRPDQTRPISLLATHSKLFEKVLLERVSNWAEGAQLVPIEQS
;
A
#
# COMPACT_ATOMS: atom_id res chain seq x y z
N MET A 1 -7.72 27.65 -20.69
CA MET A 1 -8.15 26.27 -20.43
C MET A 1 -8.23 26.12 -18.91
N ASN A 2 -9.44 26.15 -18.36
CA ASN A 2 -9.69 26.20 -16.92
C ASN A 2 -10.57 24.99 -16.58
N THR A 3 -9.96 23.87 -16.20
CA THR A 3 -10.66 22.60 -15.93
C THR A 3 -10.46 22.08 -14.51
N LEU A 4 -9.82 22.84 -13.61
CA LEU A 4 -9.56 22.39 -12.23
C LEU A 4 -10.59 22.88 -11.19
N SER A 5 -11.70 23.51 -11.61
CA SER A 5 -12.66 24.14 -10.69
C SER A 5 -13.97 23.40 -10.48
N GLN A 6 -14.16 22.22 -11.08
CA GLN A 6 -15.29 21.36 -10.68
C GLN A 6 -14.79 20.40 -9.59
N PRO A 7 -15.46 20.33 -8.41
CA PRO A 7 -15.16 19.29 -7.45
C PRO A 7 -15.32 17.95 -8.18
N LEU A 8 -14.28 17.14 -8.17
CA LEU A 8 -14.36 15.79 -8.69
C LEU A 8 -15.42 15.07 -7.85
N ASP A 9 -16.60 14.83 -8.43
CA ASP A 9 -17.66 14.02 -7.84
C ASP A 9 -17.25 12.54 -7.92
N ILE A 10 -16.09 12.22 -7.33
CA ILE A 10 -15.61 10.85 -7.21
C ILE A 10 -16.46 10.21 -6.13
N LYS A 11 -17.42 9.41 -6.58
CA LYS A 11 -18.09 8.46 -5.69
C LYS A 11 -17.07 7.44 -5.21
N VAL A 12 -16.63 7.58 -3.97
CA VAL A 12 -15.69 6.65 -3.35
C VAL A 12 -16.44 5.39 -2.92
N GLU A 13 -16.27 4.31 -3.68
CA GLU A 13 -16.89 3.02 -3.34
C GLU A 13 -16.29 2.43 -2.05
N LYS A 14 -17.08 1.60 -1.36
CA LYS A 14 -16.56 0.89 -0.18
C LYS A 14 -15.52 -0.16 -0.60
N VAL A 15 -14.53 -0.36 0.25
CA VAL A 15 -13.57 -1.48 0.15
C VAL A 15 -14.28 -2.78 0.48
N THR A 16 -14.00 -3.83 -0.30
CA THR A 16 -14.61 -5.16 -0.11
C THR A 16 -13.59 -6.20 0.36
N SER A 17 -14.06 -7.23 1.06
CA SER A 17 -13.19 -8.34 1.48
C SER A 17 -12.61 -9.12 0.29
N SER A 18 -13.33 -9.18 -0.83
CA SER A 18 -12.84 -9.81 -2.07
C SER A 18 -11.65 -9.06 -2.65
N GLU A 19 -11.73 -7.73 -2.72
CA GLU A 19 -10.66 -6.84 -3.17
C GLU A 19 -9.39 -7.01 -2.32
N VAL A 20 -9.54 -6.94 -1.00
CA VAL A 20 -8.41 -7.12 -0.07
C VAL A 20 -7.83 -8.54 -0.17
N THR A 21 -8.68 -9.56 -0.26
CA THR A 21 -8.24 -10.96 -0.42
C THR A 21 -7.45 -11.17 -1.71
N LYS A 22 -7.89 -10.57 -2.82
CA LYS A 22 -7.18 -10.61 -4.11
C LYS A 22 -5.79 -10.01 -3.97
N ILE A 23 -5.66 -8.87 -3.30
CA ILE A 23 -4.37 -8.22 -3.03
C ILE A 23 -3.48 -9.11 -2.15
N ILE A 24 -4.02 -9.68 -1.07
CA ILE A 24 -3.28 -10.58 -0.16
C ILE A 24 -2.71 -11.79 -0.93
N LYS A 25 -3.50 -12.40 -1.82
CA LYS A 25 -3.05 -13.54 -2.64
C LYS A 25 -1.84 -13.19 -3.53
N LYS A 26 -1.81 -11.98 -4.08
CA LYS A 26 -0.70 -11.47 -4.91
C LYS A 26 0.56 -11.12 -4.10
N LEU A 27 0.50 -11.05 -2.77
CA LEU A 27 1.67 -10.72 -1.97
C LEU A 27 2.75 -11.81 -2.08
N LYS A 28 3.99 -11.38 -2.33
CA LYS A 28 5.18 -12.23 -2.23
C LYS A 28 5.35 -12.69 -0.78
N ASN A 29 5.71 -13.96 -0.61
CA ASN A 29 5.88 -14.58 0.70
C ASN A 29 7.20 -14.13 1.35
N LYS A 30 7.21 -12.91 1.90
CA LYS A 30 8.38 -12.30 2.55
C LYS A 30 8.16 -12.24 4.06
N ILE A 31 9.25 -12.49 4.80
CA ILE A 31 9.28 -12.42 6.27
C ILE A 31 9.64 -11.03 6.80
N SER A 32 10.09 -10.11 5.94
CA SER A 32 10.37 -8.72 6.33
C SER A 32 9.08 -8.02 6.79
N SER A 33 9.17 -7.31 7.90
CA SER A 33 8.06 -6.61 8.57
C SER A 33 8.39 -5.13 8.81
N GLY A 34 7.34 -4.34 9.07
CA GLY A 34 7.50 -2.98 9.57
C GLY A 34 7.81 -2.96 11.07
N TYR A 35 7.53 -1.83 11.72
CA TYR A 35 7.68 -1.67 13.17
C TYR A 35 6.77 -2.64 13.97
N ASP A 36 5.61 -2.98 13.41
CA ASP A 36 4.59 -3.87 13.96
C ASP A 36 4.98 -5.35 14.01
N GLN A 37 6.09 -5.73 13.36
CA GLN A 37 6.54 -7.11 13.20
C GLN A 37 5.57 -8.04 12.46
N ILE A 38 4.56 -7.49 11.78
CA ILE A 38 3.61 -8.26 10.97
C ILE A 38 4.11 -8.30 9.53
N SER A 39 4.51 -9.49 9.07
CA SER A 39 5.04 -9.70 7.71
C SER A 39 3.95 -10.12 6.71
N ASN A 40 4.27 -10.10 5.42
CA ASN A 40 3.39 -10.65 4.38
C ASN A 40 3.05 -12.12 4.64
N TYR A 41 4.00 -12.89 5.16
CA TYR A 41 3.77 -14.29 5.53
C TYR A 41 2.63 -14.41 6.55
N ILE A 42 2.67 -13.62 7.63
CA ILE A 42 1.62 -13.61 8.66
C ILE A 42 0.28 -13.17 8.08
N ILE A 43 0.26 -12.11 7.27
CA ILE A 43 -0.96 -11.62 6.62
C ILE A 43 -1.64 -12.70 5.77
N LYS A 44 -0.87 -13.52 5.04
CA LYS A 44 -1.42 -14.61 4.20
C LYS A 44 -2.01 -15.76 5.02
N LEU A 45 -1.67 -15.86 6.31
CA LEU A 45 -2.23 -16.85 7.24
C LEU A 45 -3.48 -16.36 7.98
N LEU A 46 -3.86 -15.08 7.81
CA LEU A 46 -5.02 -14.54 8.48
C LEU A 46 -6.32 -15.22 8.01
N ARG A 47 -7.20 -15.50 8.98
CA ARG A 47 -8.54 -16.01 8.70
C ARG A 47 -9.42 -14.92 8.08
N PRO A 48 -10.45 -15.28 7.29
CA PRO A 48 -11.36 -14.31 6.67
C PRO A 48 -11.94 -13.25 7.64
N ALA A 49 -12.28 -13.65 8.87
CA ALA A 49 -12.77 -12.72 9.89
C ALA A 49 -11.81 -11.55 10.21
N PHE A 50 -10.49 -11.78 10.13
CA PHE A 50 -9.49 -10.71 10.30
C PHE A 50 -9.44 -9.79 9.07
N ILE A 51 -9.62 -10.35 7.87
CA ILE A 51 -9.72 -9.57 6.63
C ILE A 51 -10.95 -8.66 6.71
N ASP A 52 -12.08 -9.15 7.18
CA ASP A 52 -13.29 -8.34 7.37
C ASP A 52 -13.09 -7.22 8.38
N CYS A 53 -12.30 -7.46 9.45
CA CYS A 53 -11.93 -6.41 10.40
C CYS A 53 -11.09 -5.31 9.73
N LEU A 54 -10.07 -5.68 8.95
CA LEU A 54 -9.27 -4.73 8.18
C LEU A 54 -10.12 -3.91 7.22
N VAL A 55 -11.06 -4.56 6.51
CA VAL A 55 -11.98 -3.90 5.58
C VAL A 55 -12.87 -2.87 6.29
N LYS A 56 -13.35 -3.19 7.50
CA LYS A 56 -14.11 -2.21 8.31
C LYS A 56 -13.25 -0.98 8.62
N CYS A 57 -12.01 -1.19 9.08
CA CYS A 57 -11.09 -0.08 9.35
C CYS A 57 -10.80 0.75 8.09
N PHE A 58 -10.53 0.10 6.95
CA PHE A 58 -10.26 0.79 5.69
C PHE A 58 -11.44 1.65 5.26
N ASN A 59 -12.66 1.14 5.39
CA ASN A 59 -13.87 1.89 5.04
C ASN A 59 -14.12 3.10 5.95
N VAL A 60 -13.83 2.99 7.25
CA VAL A 60 -13.92 4.13 8.18
C VAL A 60 -12.95 5.22 7.73
N TRP A 61 -11.68 4.88 7.54
CA TRP A 61 -10.64 5.83 7.14
C TRP A 61 -10.89 6.45 5.76
N LEU A 62 -11.38 5.65 4.82
CA LEU A 62 -11.77 6.11 3.50
C LEU A 62 -12.92 7.11 3.57
N SER A 63 -13.93 6.86 4.41
CA SER A 63 -15.06 7.78 4.62
C SER A 63 -14.68 9.07 5.35
N GLU A 64 -13.68 9.00 6.24
CA GLU A 64 -13.15 10.15 6.96
C GLU A 64 -12.13 10.96 6.14
N GLY A 65 -11.68 10.45 4.99
CA GLY A 65 -10.55 11.03 4.26
C GLY A 65 -9.25 11.04 5.08
N ARG A 66 -9.11 10.12 6.05
CA ARG A 66 -8.01 10.10 7.02
C ARG A 66 -7.13 8.87 6.82
N TYR A 67 -5.84 9.01 7.08
CA TYR A 67 -4.90 7.89 7.16
C TYR A 67 -4.29 7.81 8.56
N PRO A 68 -4.29 6.64 9.23
CA PRO A 68 -3.78 6.50 10.60
C PRO A 68 -2.30 6.86 10.71
N ASP A 69 -1.93 7.73 11.65
CA ASP A 69 -0.53 8.16 11.82
C ASP A 69 0.40 7.01 12.22
N PHE A 70 -0.08 6.09 13.06
CA PHE A 70 0.69 4.91 13.45
C PHE A 70 1.07 4.03 12.24
N TRP A 71 0.24 4.03 11.18
CA TRP A 71 0.50 3.24 9.99
C TRP A 71 1.49 3.92 9.04
N LYS A 72 1.69 5.24 9.18
CA LYS A 72 2.74 5.99 8.48
C LYS A 72 4.13 5.74 9.07
N LEU A 73 4.24 5.08 10.24
CA LEU A 73 5.50 4.77 10.87
C LEU A 73 6.28 3.73 10.05
N ALA A 74 7.49 4.09 9.63
CA ALA A 74 8.37 3.22 8.88
C ALA A 74 9.59 2.79 9.71
N LYS A 75 9.93 1.50 9.63
CA LYS A 75 11.22 0.98 10.10
C LYS A 75 12.28 1.22 9.03
N ILE A 76 13.29 2.03 9.31
CA ILE A 76 14.39 2.28 8.38
C ILE A 76 15.42 1.14 8.49
N ILE A 77 15.72 0.48 7.38
CA ILE A 77 16.83 -0.48 7.29
C ILE A 77 17.76 -0.09 6.14
N THR A 78 19.06 -0.31 6.31
CA THR A 78 20.08 -0.03 5.28
C THR A 78 20.38 -1.28 4.48
N LEU A 79 20.22 -1.20 3.16
CA LEU A 79 20.60 -2.25 2.23
C LEU A 79 21.91 -1.90 1.51
N ASN A 80 22.73 -2.91 1.26
CA ASN A 80 23.96 -2.74 0.50
C ASN A 80 23.63 -2.58 -0.98
N LYS A 81 24.30 -1.64 -1.66
CA LYS A 81 24.24 -1.55 -3.13
C LYS A 81 25.06 -2.65 -3.80
N LEU A 82 26.14 -3.09 -3.15
CA LEU A 82 27.04 -4.14 -3.64
C LEU A 82 26.61 -5.52 -3.13
N SER A 83 26.83 -6.55 -3.95
CA SER A 83 26.52 -7.95 -3.63
C SER A 83 27.53 -8.60 -2.68
N ALA A 84 28.71 -8.00 -2.47
CA ALA A 84 29.76 -8.50 -1.58
C ALA A 84 30.58 -7.36 -0.94
N GLY A 85 31.24 -7.67 0.18
CA GLY A 85 32.10 -6.76 0.93
C GLY A 85 31.40 -5.98 2.04
N VAL A 86 32.19 -5.39 2.95
CA VAL A 86 31.68 -4.47 3.97
C VAL A 86 31.39 -3.12 3.29
N PRO A 87 30.15 -2.62 3.32
CA PRO A 87 29.80 -1.38 2.63
C PRO A 87 30.28 -0.17 3.42
N ARG A 88 30.75 0.84 2.69
CA ARG A 88 30.84 2.20 3.22
C ARG A 88 29.46 2.87 3.23
N PRO A 89 29.24 3.95 4.02
CA PRO A 89 27.96 4.64 4.07
C PRO A 89 27.38 5.07 2.72
N ASP A 90 28.22 5.58 1.80
CA ASP A 90 27.88 5.98 0.42
C ASP A 90 27.42 4.80 -0.47
N GLN A 91 27.77 3.57 -0.07
CA GLN A 91 27.47 2.32 -0.77
C GLN A 91 26.23 1.60 -0.22
N THR A 92 25.50 2.24 0.70
CA THR A 92 24.22 1.73 1.20
C THR A 92 23.06 2.54 0.64
N ARG A 93 21.85 1.98 0.71
CA ARG A 93 20.60 2.71 0.49
C ARG A 93 19.67 2.44 1.68
N PRO A 94 19.19 3.48 2.38
CA PRO A 94 18.13 3.29 3.35
C PRO A 94 16.84 2.93 2.61
N ILE A 95 16.05 2.03 3.18
CA ILE A 95 14.68 1.74 2.74
C ILE A 95 13.72 1.83 3.91
N SER A 96 12.51 2.28 3.61
CA SER A 96 11.41 2.41 4.57
C SER A 96 10.54 1.16 4.55
N LEU A 97 10.52 0.42 5.65
CA LEU A 97 9.60 -0.71 5.85
C LEU A 97 8.37 -0.25 6.64
N LEU A 98 7.29 0.06 5.92
CA LEU A 98 5.97 0.32 6.50
C LEU A 98 5.32 -0.99 6.98
N ALA A 99 4.36 -0.85 7.92
CA ALA A 99 3.50 -1.92 8.38
C ALA A 99 2.81 -2.64 7.21
N THR A 100 2.65 -3.96 7.28
CA THR A 100 2.14 -4.71 6.12
C THR A 100 0.68 -4.41 5.82
N HIS A 101 -0.13 -4.20 6.87
CA HIS A 101 -1.53 -3.80 6.71
C HIS A 101 -1.69 -2.37 6.17
N SER A 102 -0.74 -1.46 6.45
CA SER A 102 -0.66 -0.12 5.83
C SER A 102 -0.55 -0.23 4.32
N LYS A 103 0.43 -1.03 3.87
CA LYS A 103 0.67 -1.30 2.45
C LYS A 103 -0.49 -2.03 1.77
N LEU A 104 -1.29 -2.82 2.51
CA LEU A 104 -2.52 -3.41 1.96
C LEU A 104 -3.53 -2.31 1.60
N PHE A 105 -3.75 -1.36 2.49
CA PHE A 105 -4.68 -0.25 2.23
C PHE A 105 -4.17 0.65 1.10
N GLU A 106 -2.87 0.98 1.08
CA GLU A 106 -2.25 1.71 -0.02
C GLU A 106 -2.42 0.99 -1.36
N LYS A 107 -2.29 -0.34 -1.40
CA LYS A 107 -2.51 -1.12 -2.62
C LYS A 107 -3.95 -1.09 -3.10
N VAL A 108 -4.94 -1.07 -2.20
CA VAL A 108 -6.36 -0.88 -2.55
C VAL A 108 -6.54 0.47 -3.23
N LEU A 109 -6.02 1.54 -2.62
CA LEU A 109 -6.10 2.89 -3.19
C LEU A 109 -5.37 3.00 -4.53
N LEU A 110 -4.17 2.41 -4.62
CA LEU A 110 -3.37 2.40 -5.83
C LEU A 110 -4.09 1.68 -6.97
N GLU A 111 -4.63 0.47 -6.76
CA GLU A 111 -5.37 -0.25 -7.81
C GLU A 111 -6.56 0.61 -8.31
N ARG A 112 -7.27 1.31 -7.42
CA ARG A 112 -8.39 2.19 -7.80
C ARG A 112 -7.97 3.43 -8.58
N VAL A 113 -6.94 4.14 -8.10
CA VAL A 113 -6.42 5.35 -8.73
C VAL A 113 -5.80 5.04 -10.08
N SER A 114 -5.03 3.95 -10.19
CA SER A 114 -4.46 3.48 -11.45
C SER A 114 -5.55 3.15 -12.47
N ASN A 115 -6.56 2.35 -12.09
CA ASN A 115 -7.67 2.01 -12.99
C ASN A 115 -8.42 3.26 -13.49
N TRP A 116 -8.65 4.24 -12.61
CA TRP A 116 -9.26 5.51 -12.98
C TRP A 116 -8.38 6.30 -13.94
N ALA A 117 -7.08 6.44 -13.65
CA ALA A 117 -6.14 7.20 -14.46
C ALA A 117 -5.94 6.59 -15.86
N GLU A 118 -5.87 5.26 -15.95
CA GLU A 118 -5.79 4.54 -17.22
C GLU A 118 -7.08 4.70 -18.04
N GLY A 119 -8.25 4.53 -17.42
CA GLY A 119 -9.54 4.73 -18.08
C GLY A 119 -9.76 6.17 -18.56
N ALA A 120 -9.18 7.14 -17.85
CA ALA A 120 -9.19 8.55 -18.23
C ALA A 120 -8.03 8.96 -19.19
N GLN A 121 -7.17 8.01 -19.60
CA GLN A 121 -6.01 8.25 -20.47
C GLN A 121 -5.05 9.32 -19.91
N LEU A 122 -4.92 9.39 -18.58
CA LEU A 122 -4.03 10.33 -17.89
C LEU A 122 -2.62 9.77 -17.70
N VAL A 123 -2.43 8.45 -17.89
CA VAL A 123 -1.12 7.81 -17.84
C VAL A 123 -0.45 7.95 -19.22
N PRO A 124 0.75 8.55 -19.30
CA PRO A 124 1.50 8.63 -20.56
C PRO A 124 1.79 7.24 -21.12
N ILE A 125 1.81 7.11 -22.45
CA ILE A 125 2.02 5.82 -23.14
C ILE A 125 3.38 5.22 -22.77
N GLU A 126 4.39 6.05 -22.50
CA GLU A 126 5.73 5.62 -22.09
C GLU A 126 5.79 5.07 -20.66
N GLN A 127 4.71 5.23 -19.88
CA GLN A 127 4.57 4.76 -18.49
C GLN A 127 3.45 3.72 -18.33
N SER A 128 2.71 3.41 -19.41
CA SER A 128 1.65 2.40 -19.44
C SER A 128 2.20 0.97 -19.45
#